data_AF-A0A7C6PTU8-F1
#
_entry.id   AF-A0A7C6PTU8-F1
#
_cell.length_a   1.000
_cell.length_b   1.000
_cell.length_c   1.000
_cell.angle_alpha   90.00
_cell.angle_beta   90.00
_cell.angle_gamma   90.00
#
_symmetry.space_group_name_H-M   'P 1'
#
loop_
_entity.id
_entity.type
_entity.pdbx_description
1 polymer ?
#
loop_
_entity_poly.entity_id
_entity_poly.type
_entity_poly.pdbx_seq_one_letter_code
_entity_poly.pdbx_strand_id
1 'polypeptide(L)'
;MKPWRANGPGNERRRLLAGLLVALLVVGLAGAGLVYHTRSDGSRPGPAVPGTPRALEGSPAGVGDEDGGAGGVPPALEFTGSELVGWFRGQKQWALKARSVEVVDESERSRLTDIQEGVIYREGKPYLGFSSAKGEWNPATGSLELSGGIQVTLEGRPVFRTELLRWDGAREKLIIPGRVELSWEGRELSADYLEGDLKRQTLVATGNVRLQDSGQSLEAQRVTIDLASGQVRAEGTARLVVNVP
;
A
#
# COMPACT_ATOMS: atom_id res chain seq x y z
N MET A 1 6.61 14.75 34.05
CA MET A 1 7.36 14.91 32.78
C MET A 1 6.62 15.92 31.91
N LYS A 2 7.29 16.95 31.41
CA LYS A 2 6.70 17.98 30.55
C LYS A 2 6.64 17.42 29.12
N PRO A 3 5.52 17.47 28.39
CA PRO A 3 5.43 16.92 27.04
C PRO A 3 6.44 17.63 26.12
N TRP A 4 7.18 16.85 25.33
CA TRP A 4 8.03 17.41 24.28
C TRP A 4 7.14 18.20 23.32
N ARG A 5 7.41 19.50 23.19
CA ARG A 5 6.77 20.38 22.21
C ARG A 5 7.81 20.72 21.17
N ALA A 6 7.69 20.16 19.98
CA ALA A 6 8.42 20.62 18.81
C ALA A 6 8.20 22.15 18.65
N ASN A 7 9.28 22.92 18.54
CA ASN A 7 9.21 24.36 18.34
C ASN A 7 8.86 24.70 16.87
N GLY A 8 7.58 25.05 16.62
CA GLY A 8 7.06 25.84 15.46
C GLY A 8 6.83 25.11 14.11
N PRO A 9 6.19 25.73 13.08
CA PRO A 9 5.09 26.72 12.98
C PRO A 9 3.80 26.15 12.31
N GLY A 10 2.71 26.93 12.26
CA GLY A 10 1.58 26.80 11.30
C GLY A 10 0.68 25.54 11.34
N ASN A 11 -0.62 25.75 11.45
CA ASN A 11 -1.70 24.79 11.22
C ASN A 11 -1.62 24.02 9.87
N GLU A 12 -0.94 24.56 8.85
CA GLU A 12 -0.75 23.90 7.55
C GLU A 12 0.20 22.70 7.60
N ARG A 13 1.28 22.77 8.40
CA ARG A 13 2.29 21.71 8.51
C ARG A 13 1.77 20.43 9.17
N ARG A 14 0.89 20.61 10.17
CA ARG A 14 0.18 19.51 10.84
C ARG A 14 -0.72 18.72 9.88
N ARG A 15 -1.26 19.38 8.84
CA ARG A 15 -2.12 18.74 7.84
C ARG A 15 -1.35 17.84 6.87
N LEU A 16 -0.03 17.96 6.77
CA LEU A 16 0.78 17.19 5.81
C LEU A 16 1.17 15.81 6.34
N LEU A 17 1.60 15.66 7.60
CA LEU A 17 1.82 14.33 8.19
C LEU A 17 0.50 13.54 8.29
N ALA A 18 -0.54 14.19 8.84
CA ALA A 18 -1.87 13.60 8.89
C ALA A 18 -2.39 13.31 7.48
N GLY A 19 -2.14 14.20 6.51
CA GLY A 19 -2.54 14.01 5.12
C GLY A 19 -1.80 12.89 4.40
N LEU A 20 -0.49 12.74 4.63
CA LEU A 20 0.35 11.69 4.05
C LEU A 20 0.00 10.32 4.63
N LEU A 21 -0.22 10.24 5.94
CA LEU A 21 -0.70 9.02 6.57
C LEU A 21 -2.13 8.72 6.14
N VAL A 22 -3.07 9.66 6.20
CA VAL A 22 -4.44 9.44 5.69
C VAL A 22 -4.45 9.02 4.23
N ALA A 23 -3.61 9.61 3.37
CA ALA A 23 -3.51 9.20 1.98
C ALA A 23 -2.99 7.76 1.82
N LEU A 24 -2.01 7.33 2.62
CA LEU A 24 -1.59 5.92 2.66
C LEU A 24 -2.70 4.98 3.11
N LEU A 25 -3.64 5.46 3.93
CA LEU A 25 -4.81 4.69 4.40
C LEU A 25 -5.95 4.67 3.37
N VAL A 26 -6.07 5.68 2.51
CA VAL A 26 -7.10 5.76 1.46
C VAL A 26 -6.97 4.63 0.42
N VAL A 27 -5.76 4.09 0.19
CA VAL A 27 -5.57 2.89 -0.64
C VAL A 27 -6.44 1.73 -0.14
N GLY A 28 -6.64 1.65 1.17
CA GLY A 28 -7.44 0.63 1.82
C GLY A 28 -8.94 0.92 1.95
N LEU A 29 -9.39 2.18 1.77
CA LEU A 29 -10.81 2.57 1.88
C LEU A 29 -11.58 2.50 0.56
N ALA A 30 -10.88 2.53 -0.58
CA ALA A 30 -11.52 2.61 -1.90
C ALA A 30 -11.89 1.23 -2.47
N GLY A 31 -12.59 0.42 -1.67
CA GLY A 31 -13.16 -0.87 -2.08
C GLY A 31 -14.54 -0.77 -2.75
N ALA A 32 -14.87 0.35 -3.40
CA ALA A 32 -16.18 0.53 -4.04
C ALA A 32 -16.02 0.82 -5.54
N GLY A 33 -15.81 -0.23 -6.32
CA GLY A 33 -15.82 -0.20 -7.78
C GLY A 33 -14.44 -0.24 -8.40
N LEU A 34 -13.85 -1.43 -8.45
CA LEU A 34 -12.75 -1.69 -9.37
C LEU A 34 -13.35 -1.76 -10.78
N VAL A 35 -13.15 -0.72 -11.58
CA VAL A 35 -13.56 -0.72 -13.00
C VAL A 35 -12.33 -1.00 -13.83
N TYR A 36 -12.27 -2.19 -14.41
CA TYR A 36 -11.23 -2.58 -15.35
C TYR A 36 -11.43 -1.83 -16.67
N HIS A 37 -10.52 -0.93 -17.01
CA HIS A 37 -10.41 -0.41 -18.37
C HIS A 37 -9.21 -1.06 -19.06
N THR A 38 -9.47 -2.09 -19.86
CA THR A 38 -8.46 -2.65 -20.75
C THR A 38 -8.27 -1.71 -21.94
N ARG A 39 -7.26 -0.86 -21.92
CA ARG A 39 -6.79 -0.23 -23.15
C ARG A 39 -5.83 -1.21 -23.81
N SER A 40 -6.38 -2.09 -24.66
CA SER A 40 -5.56 -2.95 -25.51
C SER A 40 -4.77 -2.07 -26.47
N ASP A 41 -3.46 -1.97 -26.27
CA ASP A 41 -2.59 -1.42 -27.29
C ASP A 41 -2.60 -2.36 -28.49
N GLY A 42 -2.86 -1.79 -29.68
CA GLY A 42 -3.27 -2.52 -30.86
C GLY A 42 -2.15 -3.39 -31.44
N SER A 43 -2.12 -4.66 -31.08
CA SER A 43 -1.51 -5.70 -31.92
C SER A 43 -2.60 -6.41 -32.70
N ARG A 44 -2.57 -6.21 -34.02
CA ARG A 44 -3.50 -6.74 -35.03
C ARG A 44 -3.82 -8.24 -34.82
N PRO A 45 -5.08 -8.67 -34.92
CA PRO A 45 -5.37 -10.08 -35.18
C PRO A 45 -4.92 -10.43 -36.60
N GLY A 46 -4.01 -11.41 -36.73
CA GLY A 46 -3.73 -12.05 -38.01
C GLY A 46 -4.99 -12.78 -38.52
N PRO A 47 -5.18 -12.89 -39.84
CA PRO A 47 -6.42 -13.42 -40.41
C PRO A 47 -6.63 -14.89 -40.04
N ALA A 48 -7.84 -15.19 -39.57
CA ALA A 48 -8.34 -16.54 -39.36
C ALA A 48 -8.40 -17.29 -40.71
N VAL A 49 -7.78 -18.46 -40.76
CA VAL A 49 -7.95 -19.42 -41.86
C VAL A 49 -9.17 -20.30 -41.52
N PRO A 50 -10.19 -20.39 -42.39
CA PRO A 50 -11.32 -21.29 -42.18
C PRO A 50 -10.98 -22.71 -42.67
N GLY A 51 -11.04 -23.69 -41.76
CA GLY A 51 -10.89 -25.12 -42.07
C GLY A 51 -12.08 -25.92 -41.53
N THR A 52 -12.79 -26.57 -42.45
CA THR A 52 -14.04 -27.34 -42.35
C THR A 52 -14.02 -28.49 -41.31
N PRO A 53 -15.16 -28.83 -40.68
CA PRO A 53 -15.22 -29.89 -39.66
C PRO A 53 -15.18 -31.31 -40.25
N ARG A 54 -14.47 -32.23 -39.60
CA ARG A 54 -14.54 -33.67 -39.89
C ARG A 54 -14.67 -34.47 -38.59
N ALA A 55 -15.76 -35.21 -38.50
CA ALA A 55 -16.09 -36.14 -37.41
C ALA A 55 -15.16 -37.37 -37.41
N LEU A 56 -14.84 -37.88 -36.23
CA LEU A 56 -14.52 -39.30 -35.98
C LEU A 56 -14.99 -39.71 -34.57
N GLU A 57 -15.92 -40.66 -34.54
CA GLU A 57 -16.18 -41.54 -33.40
C GLU A 57 -15.01 -42.54 -33.21
N GLY A 58 -14.79 -43.01 -31.97
CA GLY A 58 -14.00 -44.22 -31.67
C GLY A 58 -13.08 -44.14 -30.45
N SER A 59 -13.53 -44.67 -29.31
CA SER A 59 -12.79 -44.96 -28.03
C SER A 59 -11.88 -46.21 -28.16
N PRO A 60 -11.12 -46.72 -27.14
CA PRO A 60 -10.82 -46.26 -25.76
C PRO A 60 -9.35 -46.48 -25.24
N ALA A 61 -9.13 -46.09 -23.97
CA ALA A 61 -8.20 -46.65 -22.96
C ALA A 61 -6.66 -46.48 -23.08
N GLY A 62 -6.10 -45.74 -22.11
CA GLY A 62 -4.70 -45.78 -21.69
C GLY A 62 -4.58 -45.17 -20.29
N VAL A 63 -4.34 -46.02 -19.29
CA VAL A 63 -4.09 -45.68 -17.88
C VAL A 63 -2.57 -45.62 -17.65
N GLY A 64 -2.13 -44.70 -16.78
CA GLY A 64 -0.78 -44.60 -16.20
C GLY A 64 -0.14 -43.24 -16.49
N ASP A 65 0.50 -42.53 -15.58
CA ASP A 65 0.65 -42.59 -14.13
C ASP A 65 1.08 -41.17 -13.70
N GLU A 66 0.72 -40.83 -12.46
CA GLU A 66 1.26 -39.81 -11.57
C GLU A 66 2.37 -38.87 -12.09
N ASP A 67 2.08 -37.57 -12.17
CA ASP A 67 3.08 -36.52 -11.94
C ASP A 67 2.55 -35.49 -10.93
N GLY A 68 3.32 -35.34 -9.85
CA GLY A 68 3.03 -34.50 -8.71
C GLY A 68 3.27 -33.04 -9.04
N GLY A 69 2.28 -32.38 -9.64
CA GLY A 69 2.20 -30.93 -9.64
C GLY A 69 1.39 -30.47 -8.44
N ALA A 70 1.98 -29.67 -7.55
CA ALA A 70 1.23 -28.82 -6.64
C ALA A 70 0.37 -27.87 -7.49
N GLY A 71 -0.79 -28.36 -7.93
CA GLY A 71 -1.82 -27.61 -8.63
C GLY A 71 -2.42 -26.63 -7.65
N GLY A 72 -1.71 -25.51 -7.44
CA GLY A 72 -2.37 -24.30 -6.99
C GLY A 72 -3.56 -24.10 -7.92
N VAL A 73 -4.76 -23.99 -7.36
CA VAL A 73 -5.97 -23.73 -8.12
C VAL A 73 -5.65 -22.56 -9.08
N PRO A 74 -5.76 -22.76 -10.40
CA PRO A 74 -5.42 -21.71 -11.35
C PRO A 74 -6.26 -20.47 -11.06
N PRO A 75 -5.70 -19.26 -11.18
CA PRO A 75 -6.45 -18.04 -10.91
C PRO A 75 -7.70 -18.03 -11.80
N ALA A 76 -8.81 -17.56 -11.24
CA ALA A 76 -10.07 -17.45 -11.97
C ALA A 76 -9.94 -16.49 -13.16
N LEU A 77 -9.04 -15.49 -13.05
CA LEU A 77 -8.75 -14.53 -14.10
C LEU A 77 -7.35 -13.92 -13.92
N GLU A 78 -6.59 -13.78 -15.02
CA GLU A 78 -5.27 -13.14 -15.02
C GLU A 78 -5.20 -12.02 -16.09
N PHE A 79 -4.63 -10.87 -15.71
CA PHE A 79 -4.36 -9.75 -16.61
C PHE A 79 -2.89 -9.38 -16.58
N THR A 80 -2.31 -9.03 -17.74
CA THR A 80 -0.92 -8.55 -17.85
C THR A 80 -0.87 -7.08 -18.30
N GLY A 81 0.06 -6.29 -17.75
CA GLY A 81 0.32 -4.90 -18.20
C GLY A 81 -0.87 -3.95 -17.99
N SER A 82 -1.65 -4.19 -16.94
CA SER A 82 -2.94 -3.52 -16.73
C SER A 82 -2.80 -2.28 -15.85
N GLU A 83 -3.56 -1.23 -16.20
CA GLU A 83 -3.80 -0.10 -15.32
C GLU A 83 -5.06 -0.38 -14.50
N LEU A 84 -4.93 -0.28 -13.18
CA LEU A 84 -6.02 -0.45 -12.25
C LEU A 84 -6.37 0.91 -11.68
N VAL A 85 -7.66 1.19 -11.57
CA VAL A 85 -8.17 2.46 -11.05
C VAL A 85 -9.22 2.18 -10.00
N GLY A 86 -9.00 2.73 -8.80
CA GLY A 86 -9.97 2.70 -7.72
C GLY A 86 -10.75 3.99 -7.62
N TRP A 87 -12.06 3.86 -7.52
CA TRP A 87 -12.99 4.97 -7.32
C TRP A 87 -13.62 4.88 -5.93
N PHE A 88 -13.97 6.04 -5.38
CA PHE A 88 -14.80 6.13 -4.19
C PHE A 88 -15.72 7.33 -4.32
N ARG A 89 -17.03 7.12 -4.18
CA ARG A 89 -18.06 8.15 -4.32
C ARG A 89 -17.90 8.99 -5.61
N GLY A 90 -17.61 8.31 -6.73
CA GLY A 90 -17.44 8.93 -8.04
C GLY A 90 -16.12 9.69 -8.24
N GLN A 91 -15.19 9.65 -7.28
CA GLN A 91 -13.88 10.28 -7.38
C GLN A 91 -12.76 9.25 -7.46
N LYS A 92 -11.83 9.46 -8.40
CA LYS A 92 -10.61 8.65 -8.52
C LYS A 92 -9.80 8.79 -7.23
N GLN A 93 -9.57 7.68 -6.53
CA GLN A 93 -8.79 7.65 -5.29
C GLN A 93 -7.37 7.19 -5.53
N TRP A 94 -7.19 6.23 -6.44
CA TRP A 94 -5.89 5.71 -6.79
C TRP A 94 -5.88 5.18 -8.22
N ALA A 95 -4.68 5.09 -8.79
CA ALA A 95 -4.40 4.28 -9.96
C ALA A 95 -3.04 3.61 -9.80
N LEU A 96 -2.83 2.48 -10.46
CA LEU A 96 -1.53 1.81 -10.49
C LEU A 96 -1.38 1.03 -11.78
N LYS A 97 -0.14 0.73 -12.15
CA LYS A 97 0.18 -0.29 -13.15
C LYS A 97 0.77 -1.49 -12.43
N ALA A 98 0.41 -2.69 -12.86
CA ALA A 98 1.03 -3.89 -12.36
C ALA A 98 1.40 -4.80 -13.53
N ARG A 99 2.46 -5.60 -13.35
CA ARG A 99 2.83 -6.61 -14.34
C ARG A 99 1.71 -7.63 -14.48
N SER A 100 1.25 -8.20 -13.37
CA SER A 100 0.14 -9.14 -13.36
C SER A 100 -0.88 -8.81 -12.28
N VAL A 101 -2.15 -9.09 -12.58
CA VAL A 101 -3.25 -9.10 -11.62
C VAL A 101 -4.00 -10.42 -11.77
N GLU A 102 -4.09 -11.15 -10.67
CA GLU A 102 -4.76 -12.44 -10.58
C GLU A 102 -5.94 -12.35 -9.62
N VAL A 103 -7.14 -12.71 -10.09
CA VAL A 103 -8.31 -12.89 -9.23
C VAL A 103 -8.33 -14.35 -8.78
N VAL A 104 -8.19 -14.58 -7.48
CA VAL A 104 -7.87 -15.89 -6.90
C VAL A 104 -9.12 -16.72 -6.62
N ASP A 105 -10.24 -16.08 -6.27
CA ASP A 105 -11.45 -16.75 -5.81
C ASP A 105 -12.73 -15.96 -6.14
N GLU A 106 -13.89 -16.55 -5.87
CA GLU A 106 -15.20 -15.89 -6.00
C GLU A 106 -15.38 -14.70 -5.05
N SER A 107 -14.51 -14.55 -4.04
CA SER A 107 -14.51 -13.37 -3.16
C SER A 107 -13.80 -12.17 -3.80
N GLU A 108 -13.44 -12.28 -5.08
CA GLU A 108 -12.75 -11.27 -5.88
C GLU A 108 -11.42 -10.85 -5.23
N ARG A 109 -10.77 -11.76 -4.50
CA ARG A 109 -9.45 -11.48 -3.93
C ARG A 109 -8.45 -11.34 -5.07
N SER A 110 -7.78 -10.19 -5.10
CA SER A 110 -6.80 -9.88 -6.14
C SER A 110 -5.38 -9.96 -5.60
N ARG A 111 -4.51 -10.66 -6.32
CA ARG A 111 -3.06 -10.61 -6.17
C ARG A 111 -2.47 -9.77 -7.28
N LEU A 112 -1.56 -8.88 -6.92
CA LEU A 112 -0.85 -8.02 -7.85
C LEU A 112 0.65 -8.30 -7.73
N THR A 113 1.32 -8.41 -8.87
CA THR A 113 2.78 -8.57 -8.94
C THR A 113 3.40 -7.41 -9.68
N ASP A 114 4.53 -6.92 -9.14
CA ASP A 114 5.34 -5.85 -9.71
C ASP A 114 4.51 -4.58 -9.93
N ILE A 115 4.06 -3.98 -8.81
CA ILE A 115 3.25 -2.76 -8.80
C ILE A 115 4.18 -1.57 -9.08
N GLN A 116 3.97 -0.97 -10.24
CA GLN A 116 4.70 0.15 -10.78
C GLN A 116 3.78 1.37 -10.90
N GLU A 117 4.36 2.57 -10.78
CA GLU A 117 3.65 3.84 -11.05
C GLU A 117 2.31 3.97 -10.30
N GLY A 118 2.24 3.49 -9.05
CA GLY A 118 1.09 3.72 -8.19
C GLY A 118 0.93 5.21 -7.90
N VAL A 119 -0.29 5.72 -7.94
CA VAL A 119 -0.66 7.10 -7.66
C VAL A 119 -1.87 7.13 -6.75
N ILE A 120 -1.75 7.85 -5.63
CA ILE A 120 -2.86 8.17 -4.74
C ILE A 120 -3.28 9.61 -5.05
N TYR A 121 -4.58 9.80 -5.25
CA TYR A 121 -5.18 11.08 -5.57
C TYR A 121 -5.78 11.72 -4.32
N ARG A 122 -5.63 13.03 -4.19
CA ARG A 122 -6.26 13.85 -3.17
C ARG A 122 -6.94 15.03 -3.84
N GLU A 123 -8.23 15.21 -3.58
CA GLU A 123 -9.04 16.28 -4.20
C GLU A 123 -8.94 16.24 -5.75
N GLY A 124 -8.91 15.03 -6.31
CA GLY A 124 -8.79 14.78 -7.75
C GLY A 124 -7.40 15.01 -8.35
N LYS A 125 -6.40 15.42 -7.56
CA LYS A 125 -5.03 15.67 -8.03
C LYS A 125 -4.09 14.54 -7.58
N PRO A 126 -3.09 14.14 -8.40
CA PRO A 126 -2.02 13.27 -7.94
C PRO A 126 -1.35 13.84 -6.70
N TYR A 127 -1.26 13.05 -5.64
CA TYR A 127 -0.71 13.48 -4.36
C TYR A 127 0.51 12.66 -3.96
N LEU A 128 0.38 11.33 -3.91
CA LEU A 128 1.49 10.43 -3.61
C LEU A 128 1.73 9.48 -4.77
N GLY A 129 3.00 9.17 -5.03
CA GLY A 129 3.39 8.02 -5.82
C GLY A 129 3.69 6.82 -4.90
N PHE A 130 3.53 5.60 -5.38
CA PHE A 130 3.98 4.40 -4.66
C PHE A 130 4.38 3.25 -5.59
N SER A 131 5.18 2.33 -5.06
CA SER A 131 5.59 1.09 -5.72
C SER A 131 5.80 -0.02 -4.70
N SER A 132 5.63 -1.27 -5.12
CA SER A 132 5.89 -2.46 -4.30
C SER A 132 6.00 -3.71 -5.17
N ALA A 133 6.74 -4.72 -4.72
CA ALA A 133 6.86 -5.98 -5.46
C ALA A 133 5.55 -6.77 -5.53
N LYS A 134 4.72 -6.72 -4.47
CA LYS A 134 3.48 -7.48 -4.38
C LYS A 134 2.38 -6.70 -3.67
N GLY A 135 1.14 -7.02 -4.03
CA GLY A 135 -0.05 -6.57 -3.30
C GLY A 135 -1.12 -7.65 -3.25
N GLU A 136 -1.83 -7.74 -2.14
CA GLU A 136 -3.05 -8.54 -2.02
C GLU A 136 -4.19 -7.66 -1.54
N TRP A 137 -5.32 -7.71 -2.22
CA TRP A 137 -6.52 -6.96 -1.86
C TRP A 137 -7.70 -7.91 -1.71
N ASN A 138 -8.41 -7.76 -0.60
CA ASN A 138 -9.66 -8.46 -0.35
C ASN A 138 -10.81 -7.42 -0.28
N PRO A 139 -11.67 -7.34 -1.30
CA PRO A 139 -12.77 -6.40 -1.32
C PRO A 139 -13.79 -6.65 -0.21
N ALA A 140 -14.05 -7.91 0.15
CA ALA A 140 -15.08 -8.28 1.13
C ALA A 140 -14.78 -7.70 2.52
N THR A 141 -13.50 -7.60 2.89
CA THR A 141 -13.06 -7.04 4.17
C THR A 141 -12.49 -5.64 4.06
N GLY A 142 -12.26 -5.16 2.83
CA GLY A 142 -11.49 -3.94 2.57
C GLY A 142 -10.04 -4.04 3.05
N SER A 143 -9.49 -5.24 3.22
CA SER A 143 -8.10 -5.41 3.67
C SER A 143 -7.13 -5.35 2.50
N LEU A 144 -5.99 -4.73 2.73
CA LEU A 144 -4.90 -4.60 1.76
C LEU A 144 -3.59 -5.01 2.43
N GLU A 145 -2.79 -5.80 1.74
CA GLU A 145 -1.39 -6.05 2.09
C GLU A 145 -0.51 -5.64 0.91
N LEU A 146 0.56 -4.88 1.18
CA LEU A 146 1.63 -4.63 0.22
C LEU A 146 2.90 -5.23 0.78
N SER A 147 3.78 -5.75 -0.08
CA SER A 147 5.07 -6.30 0.36
C SER A 147 6.17 -6.21 -0.69
N GLY A 148 7.41 -6.29 -0.20
CA GLY A 148 8.65 -6.30 -0.98
C GLY A 148 9.04 -4.91 -1.45
N GLY A 149 9.86 -4.23 -0.65
CA GLY A 149 10.43 -2.91 -1.00
C GLY A 149 9.37 -1.85 -1.30
N ILE A 150 8.45 -1.62 -0.37
CA ILE A 150 7.43 -0.57 -0.52
C ILE A 150 8.11 0.79 -0.43
N GLN A 151 7.88 1.61 -1.45
CA GLN A 151 8.32 3.01 -1.46
C GLN A 151 7.14 3.91 -1.79
N VAL A 152 7.00 5.00 -1.04
CA VAL A 152 6.04 6.06 -1.31
C VAL A 152 6.80 7.33 -1.57
N THR A 153 6.36 8.09 -2.55
CA THR A 153 6.94 9.36 -2.95
C THR A 153 5.94 10.51 -2.85
N LEU A 154 6.44 11.68 -2.48
CA LEU A 154 5.73 12.96 -2.59
C LEU A 154 6.54 13.83 -3.53
N GLU A 155 5.95 14.31 -4.61
CA GLU A 155 6.64 15.10 -5.65
C GLU A 155 7.92 14.40 -6.17
N GLY A 156 7.86 13.07 -6.32
CA GLY A 156 8.97 12.23 -6.78
C GLY A 156 10.04 11.94 -5.73
N ARG A 157 9.96 12.52 -4.53
CA ARG A 157 10.93 12.28 -3.44
C ARG A 157 10.43 11.17 -2.51
N PRO A 158 11.26 10.18 -2.13
CA PRO A 158 10.88 9.17 -1.17
C PRO A 158 10.52 9.80 0.18
N VAL A 159 9.35 9.46 0.70
CA VAL A 159 8.82 9.95 1.98
C VAL A 159 8.45 8.81 2.92
N PHE A 160 8.28 7.59 2.42
CA PHE A 160 8.03 6.43 3.26
C PHE A 160 8.62 5.17 2.64
N ARG A 161 9.23 4.31 3.47
CA ARG A 161 9.83 3.03 3.08
C ARG A 161 9.56 1.96 4.13
N THR A 162 9.21 0.76 3.67
CA THR A 162 9.07 -0.44 4.50
C THR A 162 9.06 -1.70 3.64
N GLU A 163 9.16 -2.88 4.25
CA GLU A 163 9.04 -4.16 3.55
C GLU A 163 7.62 -4.72 3.52
N LEU A 164 6.79 -4.38 4.50
CA LEU A 164 5.44 -4.93 4.64
C LEU A 164 4.50 -3.88 5.22
N LEU A 165 3.35 -3.70 4.57
CA LEU A 165 2.28 -2.83 5.01
C LEU A 165 0.97 -3.60 4.98
N ARG A 166 0.23 -3.57 6.09
CA ARG A 166 -1.09 -4.18 6.23
C ARG A 166 -2.11 -3.13 6.60
N TRP A 167 -3.21 -3.11 5.88
CA TRP A 167 -4.39 -2.31 6.18
C TRP A 167 -5.57 -3.23 6.49
N ASP A 168 -6.19 -2.99 7.64
CA ASP A 168 -7.45 -3.59 8.05
C ASP A 168 -8.57 -2.56 7.87
N GLY A 169 -9.33 -2.69 6.78
CA GLY A 169 -10.42 -1.76 6.44
C GLY A 169 -11.57 -1.77 7.45
N ALA A 170 -11.89 -2.91 8.06
CA ALA A 170 -12.95 -3.00 9.05
C ALA A 170 -12.58 -2.26 10.34
N ARG A 171 -11.32 -2.37 10.77
CA ARG A 171 -10.81 -1.71 11.98
C ARG A 171 -10.28 -0.30 11.72
N GLU A 172 -10.07 0.05 10.46
CA GLU A 172 -9.38 1.27 10.01
C GLU A 172 -7.99 1.40 10.62
N LYS A 173 -7.23 0.29 10.55
CA LYS A 173 -5.91 0.17 11.15
C LYS A 173 -4.83 -0.13 10.12
N LEU A 174 -3.73 0.60 10.21
CA LEU A 174 -2.48 0.36 9.49
C LEU A 174 -1.49 -0.31 10.41
N ILE A 175 -0.94 -1.44 9.99
CA ILE A 175 0.13 -2.15 10.68
C ILE A 175 1.31 -2.29 9.73
N ILE A 176 2.48 -1.88 10.19
CA ILE A 176 3.76 -2.07 9.49
C ILE A 176 4.64 -2.88 10.44
N PRO A 177 4.67 -4.21 10.26
CA PRO A 177 5.53 -5.07 11.04
C PRO A 177 6.94 -5.05 10.43
N GLY A 178 7.89 -4.46 11.16
CA GLY A 178 9.28 -4.33 10.73
C GLY A 178 9.70 -2.89 10.49
N ARG A 179 10.95 -2.75 10.03
CA ARG A 179 11.62 -1.46 9.89
C ARG A 179 10.82 -0.53 8.97
N VAL A 180 10.53 0.65 9.49
CA VAL A 180 9.87 1.74 8.76
C VAL A 180 10.76 2.96 8.78
N GLU A 181 10.78 3.67 7.65
CA GLU A 181 11.36 5.00 7.53
C GLU A 181 10.30 5.94 6.98
N LEU A 182 10.12 7.09 7.61
CA LEU A 182 9.17 8.11 7.21
C LEU A 182 9.87 9.49 7.24
N SER A 183 9.76 10.25 6.16
CA SER A 183 10.29 11.60 6.05
C SER A 183 9.19 12.57 5.61
N TRP A 184 9.07 13.69 6.32
CA TRP A 184 8.11 14.74 5.98
C TRP A 184 8.59 16.09 6.49
N GLU A 185 8.56 17.11 5.63
CA GLU A 185 8.89 18.50 6.01
C GLU A 185 10.21 18.67 6.80
N GLY A 186 11.25 17.89 6.45
CA GLY A 186 12.55 17.93 7.14
C GLY A 186 12.60 17.18 8.47
N ARG A 187 11.52 16.45 8.82
CA ARG A 187 11.50 15.48 9.90
C ARG A 187 11.74 14.08 9.37
N GLU A 188 12.34 13.26 10.21
CA GLU A 188 12.57 11.85 9.92
C GLU A 188 12.15 11.00 11.12
N LEU A 189 11.35 9.98 10.89
CA LEU A 189 10.98 8.95 11.85
C LEU A 189 11.49 7.61 11.33
N SER A 190 12.15 6.86 12.20
CA SER A 190 12.40 5.44 11.99
C SER A 190 11.99 4.65 13.22
N ALA A 191 11.53 3.42 12.99
CA ALA A 191 11.12 2.47 14.04
C ALA A 191 11.11 1.04 13.50
N ASP A 192 10.99 0.04 14.38
CA ASP A 192 10.88 -1.37 14.01
C ASP A 192 9.43 -1.85 13.86
N TYR A 193 8.47 -1.01 14.24
CA TYR A 193 7.04 -1.28 14.14
C TYR A 193 6.26 0.03 14.12
N LEU A 194 5.24 0.10 13.28
CA LEU A 194 4.31 1.23 13.23
C LEU A 194 2.86 0.74 13.21
N GLU A 195 2.02 1.34 14.06
CA GLU A 195 0.57 1.17 14.03
C GLU A 195 -0.10 2.53 13.89
N GLY A 196 -0.98 2.67 12.90
CA GLY A 196 -1.88 3.80 12.74
C GLY A 196 -3.31 3.38 13.01
N ASP A 197 -4.00 4.10 13.90
CA ASP A 197 -5.43 3.93 14.19
C ASP A 197 -6.14 5.21 13.75
N LEU A 198 -6.91 5.11 12.66
CA LEU A 198 -7.56 6.27 12.07
C LEU A 198 -8.75 6.77 12.91
N LYS A 199 -9.49 5.84 13.54
CA LYS A 199 -10.62 6.16 14.42
C LYS A 199 -10.17 6.96 15.62
N ARG A 200 -9.01 6.60 16.17
CA ARG A 200 -8.40 7.29 17.32
C ARG A 200 -7.50 8.44 16.92
N GLN A 201 -7.20 8.59 15.63
CA GLN A 201 -6.25 9.56 15.09
C GLN A 201 -4.88 9.47 15.78
N THR A 202 -4.38 8.25 15.99
CA THR A 202 -3.10 8.01 16.66
C THR A 202 -2.16 7.21 15.79
N LEU A 203 -0.88 7.56 15.86
CA LEU A 203 0.22 6.76 15.32
C LEU A 203 1.12 6.32 16.47
N VAL A 204 1.49 5.05 16.48
CA VAL A 204 2.33 4.44 17.50
C VAL A 204 3.53 3.81 16.83
N ALA A 205 4.71 4.35 17.07
CA ALA A 205 5.99 3.77 16.69
C ALA A 205 6.60 3.02 17.87
N THR A 206 7.12 1.81 17.64
CA THR A 206 7.73 0.97 18.69
C THR A 206 9.01 0.33 18.18
N GLY A 207 10.01 0.20 19.06
CA GLY A 207 11.32 -0.39 18.76
C GLY A 207 12.24 0.59 18.03
N ASN A 208 13.42 0.82 18.62
CA ASN A 208 14.48 1.69 18.09
C ASN A 208 13.97 3.02 17.50
N VAL A 209 12.99 3.65 18.15
CA VAL A 209 12.32 4.82 17.59
C VAL A 209 13.29 5.99 17.60
N ARG A 210 13.55 6.57 16.43
CA ARG A 210 14.32 7.80 16.27
C ARG A 210 13.48 8.80 15.50
N LEU A 211 13.16 9.93 16.13
CA LEU A 211 12.50 11.07 15.53
C LEU A 211 13.48 12.24 15.47
N GLN A 212 13.78 12.73 14.28
CA GLN A 212 14.62 13.90 14.06
C GLN A 212 13.76 15.09 13.61
N ASP A 213 13.99 16.25 14.21
CA ASP A 213 13.32 17.51 13.86
C ASP A 213 14.23 18.70 14.16
N SER A 214 14.57 19.50 13.15
CA SER A 214 15.18 20.84 13.33
C SER A 214 16.38 20.86 14.28
N GLY A 215 17.34 19.94 14.10
CA GLY A 215 18.55 19.82 14.93
C GLY A 215 18.34 19.12 16.28
N GLN A 216 17.13 18.63 16.56
CA GLN A 216 16.82 17.79 17.71
C GLN A 216 16.60 16.34 17.27
N SER A 217 17.02 15.40 18.12
CA SER A 217 16.71 13.99 17.94
C SER A 217 16.13 13.43 19.23
N LEU A 218 14.99 12.75 19.10
CA LEU A 218 14.35 11.98 20.15
C LEU A 218 14.56 10.50 19.84
N GLU A 219 15.21 9.80 20.75
CA GLU A 219 15.33 8.35 20.74
C GLU A 219 14.47 7.78 21.87
N ALA A 220 13.62 6.79 21.57
CA ALA A 220 12.75 6.15 22.56
C ALA A 220 12.39 4.72 22.17
N GLN A 221 11.89 3.93 23.13
CA GLN A 221 11.36 2.60 22.85
C GLN A 221 9.96 2.65 22.23
N ARG A 222 9.17 3.66 22.60
CA ARG A 222 7.82 3.85 22.08
C ARG A 222 7.50 5.33 21.98
N VAL A 223 6.92 5.71 20.84
CA VAL A 223 6.43 7.06 20.59
C VAL A 223 5.00 7.00 20.10
N THR A 224 4.12 7.73 20.77
CA THR A 224 2.74 7.94 20.36
C THR A 224 2.59 9.36 19.81
N ILE A 225 2.03 9.49 18.62
CA ILE A 225 1.73 10.76 17.95
C ILE A 225 0.22 10.87 17.80
N ASP A 226 -0.35 11.92 18.36
CA ASP A 226 -1.73 12.33 18.08
C ASP A 226 -1.76 13.08 16.75
N LEU A 227 -2.43 12.52 15.74
CA LEU A 227 -2.42 13.04 14.37
C LEU A 227 -3.21 14.34 14.22
N ALA A 228 -4.21 14.57 15.08
CA ALA A 228 -5.01 15.79 15.04
C ALA A 228 -4.25 17.00 15.57
N SER A 229 -3.57 16.83 16.69
CA SER A 229 -2.85 17.89 17.40
C SER A 229 -1.36 17.93 17.08
N GLY A 230 -0.79 16.87 16.50
CA GLY A 230 0.64 16.68 16.33
C GLY A 230 1.40 16.50 17.65
N GLN A 231 0.72 16.24 18.77
CA GLN A 231 1.39 15.99 20.04
C GLN A 231 2.14 14.67 20.00
N VAL A 232 3.39 14.70 20.43
CA VAL A 232 4.26 13.54 20.50
C VAL A 232 4.50 13.20 21.97
N ARG A 233 4.33 11.93 22.32
CA ARG A 233 4.61 11.37 23.65
C ARG A 233 5.59 10.23 23.50
N ALA A 234 6.74 10.35 24.17
CA ALA A 234 7.69 9.26 24.31
C ALA A 234 7.42 8.52 25.62
N GLU A 235 7.47 7.20 25.57
CA GLU A 235 7.29 6.32 26.73
C GLU A 235 8.55 5.46 26.93
N GLY A 236 8.87 5.20 28.20
CA GLY A 236 10.08 4.49 28.59
C GLY A 236 11.33 5.38 28.65
N THR A 237 12.50 4.76 28.51
CA THR A 237 13.77 5.50 28.45
C THR A 237 13.82 6.29 27.15
N ALA A 238 13.69 7.61 27.27
CA ALA A 238 13.77 8.54 26.16
C ALA A 238 15.05 9.38 26.28
N ARG A 239 15.80 9.49 25.19
CA ARG A 239 16.97 10.36 25.08
C ARG A 239 16.66 11.48 24.10
N LEU A 240 16.69 12.71 24.58
CA LEU A 240 16.63 13.90 23.75
C LEU A 240 18.04 14.42 23.53
N VAL A 241 18.44 14.52 22.27
CA VAL A 241 19.69 15.14 21.83
C VAL A 241 19.33 16.46 21.16
N VAL A 242 19.95 17.55 21.62
CA VAL A 242 19.77 18.88 21.02
C VAL A 242 21.12 19.29 20.48
N ASN A 243 21.24 19.43 19.17
CA ASN A 243 22.43 20.00 18.55
C ASN A 243 22.32 21.52 18.65
N VAL A 244 23.15 22.09 19.52
CA VAL A 244 23.32 23.54 19.62
C VAL A 244 24.38 23.95 18.59
N PRO A 245 24.11 24.92 17.70
CA PRO A 245 25.09 25.41 16.73
C PRO A 245 26.30 26.09 17.38
#